data_AF-A0A7X6PMQ9-F1
#
_entry.id   AF-A0A7X6PMQ9-F1
#
_cell.length_a   1.000
_cell.length_b   1.000
_cell.length_c   1.000
_cell.angle_alpha   90.00
_cell.angle_beta   90.00
_cell.angle_gamma   90.00
#
_symmetry.space_group_name_H-M   'P 1'
#
loop_
_entity.id
_entity.type
_entity.pdbx_description
1 polymer ?
#
loop_
_entity_poly.entity_id
_entity_poly.type
_entity_poly.pdbx_seq_one_letter_code
_entity_poly.pdbx_strand_id
1 'polypeptide(L)' 'MTISPELAQIIEEASGLEADALTPEAKISELGINSLAMIEIAVRIEDAFGIRLDDETVFRTSTVGELAELIESPDPR' A
#
# COMPACT_ATOMS: atom_id res chain seq x y z
N MET A 1 -0.38 -3.94 14.38
CA MET A 1 -0.80 -3.31 13.12
C MET A 1 -1.60 -4.32 12.34
N THR A 2 -2.77 -3.93 11.86
CA THR A 2 -3.65 -4.77 11.06
C THR A 2 -3.87 -4.04 9.74
N ILE A 3 -3.78 -4.75 8.63
CA ILE A 3 -4.05 -4.18 7.31
C ILE A 3 -5.57 -4.01 7.18
N SER A 4 -6.02 -2.83 6.75
CA SER A 4 -7.44 -2.58 6.53
C SER A 4 -7.94 -3.42 5.34
N PRO A 5 -9.18 -3.95 5.39
CA PRO A 5 -9.71 -4.77 4.31
C PRO A 5 -9.77 -4.00 2.97
N GLU A 6 -9.99 -2.70 3.01
CA GLU A 6 -9.95 -1.82 1.83
C GLU A 6 -8.54 -1.74 1.23
N LEU A 7 -7.50 -1.59 2.07
CA LEU A 7 -6.11 -1.61 1.60
C LEU A 7 -5.75 -2.97 0.98
N ALA A 8 -6.14 -4.07 1.65
CA ALA A 8 -5.89 -5.41 1.14
C ALA A 8 -6.52 -5.61 -0.25
N GLN A 9 -7.76 -5.14 -0.44
CA GLN A 9 -8.45 -5.21 -1.72
C GLN A 9 -7.75 -4.38 -2.81
N ILE A 10 -7.29 -3.17 -2.50
CA ILE A 10 -6.57 -2.32 -3.45
C ILE A 10 -5.28 -2.99 -3.92
N ILE A 11 -4.52 -3.57 -2.97
CA ILE A 11 -3.28 -4.27 -3.29
C ILE A 11 -3.58 -5.53 -4.11
N GLU A 12 -4.61 -6.29 -3.75
CA GLU A 12 -5.05 -7.47 -4.50
C GLU A 12 -5.42 -7.12 -5.94
N GLU A 13 -6.20 -6.08 -6.17
CA GLU A 13 -6.60 -5.68 -7.53
C GLU A 13 -5.41 -5.22 -8.39
N ALA A 14 -4.45 -4.52 -7.78
CA ALA A 14 -3.29 -3.97 -8.50
C ALA A 14 -2.17 -4.99 -8.72
N SER A 15 -1.99 -5.93 -7.77
CA SER A 15 -0.88 -6.90 -7.79
C SER A 15 -1.32 -8.32 -8.17
N GLY A 16 -2.61 -8.64 -8.04
CA GLY A 16 -3.14 -9.99 -8.20
C GLY A 16 -2.84 -10.93 -7.03
N LEU A 17 -2.46 -10.40 -5.87
CA LEU A 17 -2.12 -11.18 -4.67
C LEU A 17 -3.33 -11.34 -3.74
N GLU A 18 -3.47 -12.51 -3.12
CA GLU A 18 -4.52 -12.75 -2.14
C GLU A 18 -4.26 -11.98 -0.84
N ALA A 19 -5.33 -11.48 -0.21
CA ALA A 19 -5.27 -10.75 1.06
C ALA A 19 -4.59 -11.54 2.20
N ASP A 20 -4.66 -12.87 2.19
CA ASP A 20 -3.97 -13.73 3.18
C ASP A 20 -2.43 -13.65 3.08
N ALA A 21 -1.89 -13.35 1.90
CA ALA A 21 -0.45 -13.17 1.71
C ALA A 21 0.03 -11.76 2.14
N LEU A 22 -0.90 -10.81 2.26
CA LEU A 22 -0.62 -9.44 2.66
C LEU A 22 -0.49 -9.38 4.19
N THR A 23 0.73 -9.62 4.67
CA THR A 23 1.07 -9.44 6.09
C THR A 23 1.82 -8.13 6.30
N PRO A 24 1.73 -7.50 7.48
CA PRO A 24 2.45 -6.25 7.76
C PRO A 24 3.98 -6.39 7.59
N GLU A 25 4.50 -7.58 7.81
CA GLU A 25 5.92 -7.93 7.71
C GLU A 25 6.35 -8.29 6.28
N ALA A 26 5.40 -8.54 5.38
CA ALA A 26 5.69 -8.86 3.99
C ALA A 26 6.30 -7.64 3.28
N LYS A 27 7.41 -7.88 2.58
CA LYS A 27 8.02 -6.86 1.73
C LYS A 27 7.33 -6.79 0.39
N ILE A 28 7.10 -5.57 -0.06
CA ILE A 28 6.51 -5.26 -1.37
C ILE A 28 7.32 -5.92 -2.50
N SER A 29 8.65 -5.87 -2.39
CA SER A 29 9.56 -6.52 -3.34
C SER A 29 9.49 -8.05 -3.32
N GLU A 30 9.22 -8.67 -2.17
CA GLU A 30 9.10 -10.14 -2.04
C GLU A 30 7.74 -10.64 -2.53
N LEU A 31 6.72 -9.80 -2.41
CA LEU A 31 5.38 -10.02 -2.96
C LEU A 31 5.33 -9.92 -4.50
N GLY A 32 6.40 -9.46 -5.14
CA GLY A 32 6.45 -9.29 -6.60
C GLY A 32 5.70 -8.05 -7.10
N ILE A 33 5.38 -7.11 -6.20
CA ILE A 33 4.79 -5.83 -6.56
C ILE A 33 5.88 -4.99 -7.22
N ASN A 34 5.66 -4.64 -8.49
CA ASN A 34 6.59 -3.81 -9.26
C ASN A 34 6.29 -2.32 -9.07
N SER A 35 7.18 -1.45 -9.54
CA SER A 35 7.02 0.00 -9.41
C SER A 35 5.75 0.55 -10.06
N LEU A 36 5.23 -0.08 -11.12
CA LEU A 36 3.98 0.34 -11.76
C LEU A 36 2.77 0.00 -10.90
N ALA A 37 2.72 -1.22 -10.37
CA ALA A 37 1.70 -1.66 -9.42
C ALA A 37 1.72 -0.79 -8.16
N MET A 38 2.91 -0.40 -7.66
CA MET A 38 3.03 0.54 -6.55
C MET A 38 2.41 1.90 -6.83
N ILE A 39 2.64 2.48 -8.02
CA ILE A 39 2.01 3.74 -8.42
C ILE A 39 0.48 3.55 -8.49
N GLU A 40 0.00 2.44 -9.03
CA GLU A 40 -1.44 2.16 -9.12
C GLU A 40 -2.10 1.99 -7.75
N ILE A 41 -1.42 1.30 -6.83
CA ILE A 41 -1.85 1.14 -5.43
C ILE A 41 -1.92 2.51 -4.75
N ALA A 42 -0.87 3.33 -4.89
CA ALA A 42 -0.83 4.66 -4.30
C ALA A 42 -1.99 5.54 -4.78
N VAL A 43 -2.23 5.60 -6.09
CA VAL A 43 -3.33 6.37 -6.68
C VAL A 43 -4.70 5.89 -6.19
N ARG A 44 -4.91 4.56 -6.09
CA ARG A 44 -6.15 4.01 -5.55
C ARG A 44 -6.34 4.32 -4.07
N ILE A 45 -5.26 4.28 -3.29
CA ILE A 45 -5.31 4.65 -1.86
C ILE A 45 -5.66 6.13 -1.71
N GLU A 46 -5.03 7.02 -2.50
CA GLU A 46 -5.35 8.45 -2.48
C GLU A 46 -6.83 8.71 -2.78
N ASP A 47 -7.39 8.03 -3.79
CA ASP A 47 -8.80 8.18 -4.17
C ASP A 47 -9.76 7.57 -3.13
N ALA A 48 -9.44 6.38 -2.60
CA ALA A 48 -10.28 5.67 -1.64
C ALA A 48 -10.31 6.34 -0.26
N PHE A 49 -9.15 6.79 0.23
CA PHE A 49 -8.99 7.36 1.57
C PHE A 49 -8.96 8.89 1.58
N GLY A 50 -8.87 9.54 0.41
CA GLY A 50 -8.79 10.99 0.29
C GLY A 50 -7.47 11.58 0.81
N ILE A 51 -6.41 10.77 0.84
CA ILE A 51 -5.08 11.19 1.29
C ILE A 51 -4.20 11.56 0.09
N ARG A 52 -3.01 12.12 0.37
CA ARG A 52 -1.95 12.30 -0.63
C ARG A 52 -0.73 11.49 -0.28
N LEU A 53 -0.27 10.68 -1.23
CA LEU A 53 0.94 9.89 -1.14
C LEU A 53 1.93 10.43 -2.17
N ASP A 54 2.98 11.09 -1.69
CA ASP A 54 4.05 11.54 -2.58
C ASP A 54 4.90 10.36 -3.05
N ASP A 55 5.45 10.48 -4.26
CA ASP A 55 6.32 9.46 -4.87
C ASP A 55 7.45 9.04 -3.92
N GLU A 56 8.09 9.99 -3.24
CA GLU A 56 9.18 9.69 -2.32
C GLU A 56 8.72 8.82 -1.14
N THR A 57 7.57 9.11 -0.55
CA THR A 57 6.94 8.30 0.49
C THR A 57 6.62 6.90 -0.01
N VAL A 58 5.99 6.78 -1.18
CA VAL A 58 5.65 5.48 -1.81
C VAL A 58 6.92 4.66 -2.11
N PHE A 59 7.98 5.30 -2.62
CA PHE A 59 9.25 4.64 -2.90
C PHE A 59 10.08 4.33 -1.65
N ARG A 60 9.84 5.02 -0.53
CA ARG A 60 10.44 4.70 0.78
C ARG A 60 9.77 3.49 1.43
N THR A 61 8.48 3.28 1.16
CA THR A 61 7.73 2.14 1.68
C THR A 61 8.33 0.82 1.20
N SER A 62 8.72 -0.02 2.15
CA SER A 62 9.33 -1.32 1.87
C SER A 62 8.41 -2.50 2.20
N THR A 63 7.46 -2.30 3.11
CA THR A 63 6.53 -3.34 3.59
C THR A 63 5.08 -2.92 3.47
N VAL A 64 4.18 -3.90 3.45
CA VAL A 64 2.73 -3.63 3.46
C VAL A 64 2.30 -2.93 4.76
N GLY A 65 2.97 -3.23 5.88
CA GLY A 65 2.69 -2.59 7.16
C GLY A 65 2.98 -1.08 7.13
N GLU A 66 4.11 -0.67 6.56
CA GLU A 66 4.43 0.75 6.38
C GLU A 66 3.40 1.45 5.48
N LEU A 67 2.97 0.76 4.41
CA LEU A 67 1.93 1.30 3.53
C LEU A 67 0.62 1.53 4.29
N ALA A 68 0.23 0.60 5.19
CA ALA A 68 -0.95 0.75 6.03
C ALA A 68 -0.83 1.92 7.02
N GLU A 69 0.36 2.15 7.60
CA GLU A 69 0.58 3.29 8.50
C GLU A 69 0.40 4.64 7.81
N LEU A 70 0.78 4.75 6.53
CA LEU A 70 0.60 5.98 5.75
C LEU A 70 -0.88 6.36 5.61
N ILE A 71 -1.78 5.36 5.64
CA ILE A 71 -3.22 5.57 5.52
C ILE A 71 -3.85 5.88 6.87
N GLU A 72 -3.38 5.22 7.95
CA GLU A 72 -3.87 5.47 9.31
C GLU A 72 -3.38 6.80 9.89
N SER A 73 -2.20 7.26 9.49
CA SER A 73 -1.60 8.53 9.91
C SER A 73 -1.07 9.30 8.69
N PRO A 74 -1.95 9.83 7.83
CA PRO A 74 -1.54 10.67 6.73
C PRO A 74 -0.82 11.89 7.31
N ASP A 75 0.45 12.06 6.93
CA ASP A 75 1.27 13.19 7.35
C ASP A 75 0.56 14.50 6.95
N PRO A 76 0.19 15.38 7.89
CA PRO A 76 -0.65 16.55 7.62
C PRO A 76 0.09 17.70 6.91
N ARG A 77 1.08 17.40 6.05
CA ARG A 77 1.94 18.39 5.38
C ARG A 77 1.17 19.33 4.44
#